data_AF-A0A226NBI7-F1
#
_entry.id   AF-A0A226NBI7-F1
#
_cell.length_a   1.000
_cell.length_b   1.000
_cell.length_c   1.000
_cell.angle_alpha   90.00
_cell.angle_beta   90.00
_cell.angle_gamma   90.00
#
_symmetry.space_group_name_H-M   'P 1'
#
loop_
_entity.id
_entity.type
_entity.pdbx_description
1 polymer ?
#
loop_
_entity_poly.entity_id
_entity_poly.type
_entity_poly.pdbx_seq_one_letter_code
_entity_poly.pdbx_strand_id
1 'polypeptide(L)'
;MALRGQSLAKLEVLSNHLFEGTDLVQQMQAEKIVLELINSPDCLSQCQLLLEQGTTSYAQVLAATCLSRLVSRASPLPIEQRIVIRNYLLNYIASQPKLAPFVMQALVQVIAKITKLGWFEVLKDQLVFRDITADVKKFLQGTVDHCIIGVMILSELTQEMNLVSMFLSLCKEVFLEPETLDLFFDLYHSLPPMLSQSGLSDPGNYHEFCRFLARLKTNYQLGELAVVEGYPEVIQLIANFTITSLQHWQFAPNSVHYLLTLWQRLVASVPFVKTAEPHLLDTYAPEITKAYITSRLECVPIVIRDGLEDPLDDTPTVFQQLEQLCTISRCEYEKTCTLLVQLFDQNAQNYQKLLHSSSRNPLEITVQEGRLAWLVYFVGTFVGGRLTYTSTDEHDAMDGELSCRVFQLMSLTDAHLLQSSNEKVELAILWFLDQFRKTYVGDQLQHTPKAQVLIQSRIVKYILFLTFSPHIITDVSLEQD
;
A
#
# COMPACT_ATOMS: atom_id res chain seq x y z
N MET A 1 39.10 20.16 25.61
CA MET A 1 38.26 20.86 24.62
C MET A 1 38.91 20.93 23.23
N ALA A 2 40.13 21.44 23.08
CA ALA A 2 40.78 21.60 21.76
C ALA A 2 40.96 20.29 20.95
N LEU A 3 41.35 19.17 21.58
CA LEU A 3 41.51 17.87 20.90
C LEU A 3 40.17 17.27 20.41
N ARG A 4 39.08 17.47 21.17
CA ARG A 4 37.73 17.03 20.76
C ARG A 4 37.20 17.83 19.58
N GLY A 5 37.43 19.15 19.56
CA GLY A 5 37.04 20.01 18.43
C GLY A 5 37.77 19.68 17.12
N GLN A 6 39.05 19.31 17.19
CA GLN A 6 39.80 18.86 16.00
C GLN A 6 39.33 17.49 15.49
N SER A 7 38.90 16.59 16.37
CA SER A 7 38.33 15.30 15.99
C SER A 7 36.98 15.47 15.31
N LEU A 8 36.11 16.35 15.83
CA LEU A 8 34.79 16.62 15.26
C LEU A 8 34.89 17.19 13.84
N ALA A 9 35.70 18.24 13.63
CA ALA A 9 35.85 18.85 12.31
C ALA A 9 36.34 17.85 11.24
N LYS A 10 37.23 16.92 11.61
CA LYS A 10 37.69 15.86 10.70
C LYS A 10 36.57 14.88 10.34
N LEU A 11 35.72 14.53 11.29
CA LEU A 11 34.60 13.63 11.07
C LEU A 11 33.47 14.30 10.25
N GLU A 12 33.25 15.60 10.42
CA GLU A 12 32.31 16.34 9.59
C GLU A 12 32.77 16.40 8.13
N VAL A 13 34.06 16.70 7.90
CA VAL A 13 34.66 16.64 6.56
C VAL A 13 34.55 15.24 5.95
N LEU A 14 34.78 14.19 6.76
CA LEU A 14 34.60 12.81 6.34
C LEU A 14 33.16 12.52 5.91
N SER A 15 32.17 13.03 6.65
CA SER A 15 30.75 12.86 6.31
C SER A 15 30.38 13.51 4.97
N ASN A 16 30.91 14.71 4.70
CA ASN A 16 30.64 15.42 3.45
C ASN A 16 31.26 14.67 2.26
N HIS A 17 32.51 14.19 2.38
CA HIS A 17 33.12 13.40 1.31
C HIS A 17 32.37 12.08 1.03
N LEU A 18 31.73 11.50 2.04
CA LEU A 18 31.01 10.23 1.90
C LEU A 18 29.64 10.39 1.22
N PHE A 19 28.92 11.48 1.51
CA PHE A 19 27.52 11.67 1.10
C PHE A 19 27.29 12.75 0.04
N GLU A 20 28.19 13.74 -0.09
CA GLU A 20 28.12 14.80 -1.12
C GLU A 20 29.17 14.64 -2.23
N GLY A 21 30.21 13.83 -2.01
CA GLY A 21 31.34 13.69 -2.93
C GLY A 21 30.94 13.06 -4.28
N THR A 22 31.30 13.72 -5.38
CA THR A 22 31.14 13.19 -6.75
C THR A 22 32.35 12.35 -7.21
N ASP A 23 33.46 12.40 -6.48
CA ASP A 23 34.70 11.67 -6.79
C ASP A 23 34.71 10.31 -6.09
N LEU A 24 34.60 9.24 -6.89
CA LEU A 24 34.61 7.86 -6.43
C LEU A 24 35.88 7.50 -5.64
N VAL A 25 37.04 8.08 -5.97
CA VAL A 25 38.30 7.79 -5.28
C VAL A 25 38.27 8.35 -3.86
N GLN A 26 37.75 9.56 -3.68
CA GLN A 26 37.58 10.18 -2.37
C GLN A 26 36.54 9.46 -1.54
N GLN A 27 35.44 9.00 -2.15
CA GLN A 27 34.41 8.23 -1.45
C GLN A 27 34.94 6.89 -0.95
N MET A 28 35.69 6.15 -1.79
CA MET A 28 36.35 4.90 -1.36
C MET A 28 37.36 5.12 -0.24
N GLN A 29 38.12 6.23 -0.29
CA GLN A 29 39.05 6.58 0.78
C GLN A 29 38.31 6.93 2.08
N ALA A 30 37.20 7.66 1.99
CA ALA A 30 36.33 7.95 3.13
C ALA A 30 35.76 6.68 3.74
N GLU A 31 35.27 5.74 2.94
CA GLU A 31 34.78 4.43 3.41
C GLU A 31 35.84 3.64 4.17
N LYS A 32 37.10 3.66 3.71
CA LYS A 32 38.21 3.03 4.42
C LYS A 32 38.44 3.66 5.80
N ILE A 33 38.42 4.98 5.89
CA ILE A 33 38.57 5.71 7.15
C ILE A 33 37.41 5.38 8.10
N VAL A 34 36.18 5.23 7.58
CA VAL A 34 35.01 4.79 8.37
C VAL A 34 35.22 3.38 8.93
N LEU A 35 35.77 2.45 8.16
CA LEU A 35 36.09 1.10 8.65
C LEU A 35 37.17 1.12 9.74
N GLU A 36 38.19 1.96 9.59
CA GLU A 36 39.22 2.17 10.62
C GLU A 36 38.61 2.75 11.90
N LEU A 37 37.70 3.72 11.78
CA LEU A 37 36.95 4.30 12.88
C LEU A 37 36.10 3.25 13.60
N ILE A 38 35.36 2.40 12.88
CA ILE A 38 34.52 1.34 13.47
C ILE A 38 35.35 0.35 14.29
N ASN A 39 36.58 0.08 13.87
CA ASN A 39 37.48 -0.83 14.57
C ASN A 39 38.21 -0.16 15.76
N SER A 40 38.16 1.16 15.88
CA SER A 40 38.76 1.92 16.98
C SER A 40 37.99 1.73 18.30
N PRO A 41 38.68 1.68 19.45
CA PRO A 41 38.02 1.67 20.76
C PRO A 41 37.20 2.95 21.03
N ASP A 42 37.54 4.05 20.35
CA ASP A 42 36.86 5.34 20.51
C ASP A 42 35.61 5.49 19.61
N CYS A 43 35.23 4.47 18.83
CA CYS A 43 34.12 4.56 17.89
C CYS A 43 32.82 5.08 18.54
N LEU A 44 32.44 4.51 19.70
CA LEU A 44 31.23 4.89 20.41
C LEU A 44 31.25 6.35 20.88
N SER A 45 32.37 6.78 21.47
CA SER A 45 32.50 8.15 21.98
C SER A 45 32.52 9.18 20.84
N GLN A 46 33.08 8.82 19.68
CA GLN A 46 33.04 9.65 18.48
C GLN A 46 31.65 9.71 17.84
N CYS A 47 30.90 8.60 17.84
CA CYS A 47 29.51 8.61 17.38
C CYS A 47 28.62 9.47 18.27
N GLN A 48 28.78 9.40 19.60
CA GLN A 48 28.08 10.29 20.54
C GLN A 48 28.43 11.75 20.31
N LEU A 49 29.72 12.05 20.13
CA LEU A 49 30.18 13.40 19.80
C LEU A 49 29.52 13.95 18.53
N LEU A 50 29.42 13.14 17.47
CA LEU A 50 28.75 13.53 16.23
C LEU A 50 27.25 13.77 16.41
N LEU A 51 26.57 12.98 17.24
CA LEU A 51 25.15 13.14 17.50
C LEU A 51 24.85 14.37 18.37
N GLU A 52 25.67 14.65 19.37
CA GLU A 52 25.44 15.77 20.30
C GLU A 52 25.93 17.12 19.75
N GLN A 53 27.04 17.13 19.01
CA GLN A 53 27.76 18.36 18.63
C GLN A 53 27.91 18.53 17.12
N GLY A 54 27.52 17.54 16.32
CA GLY A 54 27.55 17.64 14.86
C GLY A 54 26.64 18.77 14.37
N THR A 55 27.16 19.57 13.44
CA THR A 55 26.44 20.72 12.88
C THR A 55 25.64 20.38 11.63
N THR A 56 25.86 19.19 11.05
CA THR A 56 25.22 18.73 9.82
C THR A 56 24.43 17.44 10.01
N SER A 57 23.37 17.26 9.23
CA SER A 57 22.63 16.00 9.20
C SER A 57 23.48 14.82 8.69
N TYR A 58 24.46 15.08 7.81
CA TYR A 58 25.42 14.07 7.36
C TYR A 58 26.34 13.57 8.48
N ALA A 59 26.75 14.44 9.41
CA ALA A 59 27.50 14.03 10.60
C ALA A 59 26.70 13.05 11.47
N GLN A 60 25.40 13.31 11.64
CA GLN A 60 24.49 12.42 12.38
C GLN A 60 24.28 11.08 11.66
N VAL A 61 24.11 11.09 10.33
CA VAL A 61 24.02 9.86 9.52
C VAL A 61 25.33 9.07 9.55
N LEU A 62 26.49 9.74 9.53
CA LEU A 62 27.77 9.08 9.68
C LEU A 62 27.84 8.33 11.02
N ALA A 63 27.39 8.97 12.11
CA ALA A 63 27.30 8.33 13.42
C ALA A 63 26.37 7.10 13.38
N ALA A 64 25.17 7.24 12.82
CA ALA A 64 24.23 6.13 12.65
C ALA A 64 24.82 4.97 11.81
N THR A 65 25.54 5.29 10.74
CA THR A 65 26.21 4.33 9.86
C THR A 65 27.30 3.56 10.60
N CYS A 66 28.14 4.27 11.35
CA CYS A 66 29.19 3.68 12.19
C CYS A 66 28.57 2.76 13.25
N LEU A 67 27.53 3.21 13.96
CA LEU A 67 26.83 2.41 14.96
C LEU A 67 26.18 1.17 14.34
N SER A 68 25.50 1.30 13.20
CA SER A 68 24.88 0.18 12.47
C SER A 68 25.90 -0.90 12.11
N ARG A 69 27.06 -0.49 11.58
CA ARG A 69 28.15 -1.42 11.24
C ARG A 69 28.81 -2.00 12.49
N LEU A 70 28.98 -1.21 13.54
CA LEU A 70 29.59 -1.62 14.80
C LEU A 70 28.78 -2.73 15.49
N VAL A 71 27.45 -2.62 15.52
CA VAL A 71 26.58 -3.63 16.15
C VAL A 71 26.44 -4.90 15.31
N SER A 72 26.71 -4.83 14.01
CA SER A 72 26.67 -5.97 13.07
C SER A 72 28.03 -6.65 12.84
N ARG A 73 29.05 -6.36 13.66
CA ARG A 73 30.38 -6.98 13.51
C ARG A 73 30.33 -8.47 13.78
N ALA A 74 31.21 -9.22 13.11
CA ALA A 74 31.37 -10.66 13.30
C ALA A 74 31.70 -11.04 14.75
N SER A 75 32.42 -10.17 15.46
CA SER A 75 32.58 -10.25 16.92
C SER A 75 31.56 -9.31 17.57
N PRO A 76 30.48 -9.84 18.16
CA PRO A 76 29.40 -9.01 18.69
C PRO A 76 29.85 -8.25 19.94
N LEU A 77 29.31 -7.04 20.11
CA LEU A 77 29.50 -6.26 21.33
C LEU A 77 28.83 -6.96 22.54
N PRO A 78 29.37 -6.76 23.76
CA PRO A 78 28.72 -7.21 24.98
C PRO A 78 27.25 -6.75 25.06
N ILE A 79 26.39 -7.59 25.62
CA ILE A 79 24.94 -7.32 25.79
C ILE A 79 24.71 -5.95 26.42
N GLU A 80 25.43 -5.65 27.51
CA GLU A 80 25.31 -4.39 28.25
C GLU A 80 25.62 -3.17 27.38
N GLN A 81 26.65 -3.25 26.52
CA GLN A 81 27.00 -2.14 25.63
C GLN A 81 25.91 -1.92 24.56
N ARG A 82 25.34 -2.99 24.00
CA ARG A 82 24.24 -2.87 23.03
C ARG A 82 23.00 -2.25 23.65
N ILE A 83 22.66 -2.58 24.89
CA ILE A 83 21.57 -1.95 25.63
C ILE A 83 21.83 -0.46 25.82
N VAL A 84 23.05 -0.09 26.24
CA VAL A 84 23.44 1.32 26.41
C VAL A 84 23.31 2.09 25.10
N ILE A 85 23.76 1.54 23.97
CA ILE A 85 23.63 2.18 22.65
C ILE A 85 22.15 2.35 22.29
N ARG A 86 21.33 1.29 22.40
CA ARG A 86 19.89 1.34 22.09
C ARG A 86 19.18 2.41 22.92
N ASN A 87 19.38 2.39 24.24
CA ASN A 87 18.72 3.32 25.15
C ASN A 87 19.18 4.77 24.92
N TYR A 88 20.47 4.97 24.62
CA TYR A 88 20.99 6.28 24.23
C TYR A 88 20.29 6.79 22.96
N LEU A 89 20.17 5.95 21.92
CA LEU A 89 19.52 6.34 20.67
C LEU A 89 18.02 6.64 20.86
N LEU A 90 17.31 5.82 21.64
CA LEU A 90 15.90 6.05 21.99
C LEU A 90 15.72 7.40 22.70
N ASN A 91 16.57 7.71 23.68
CA ASN A 91 16.54 9.01 24.38
C ASN A 91 16.89 10.17 23.45
N TYR A 92 17.86 9.98 22.56
CA TYR A 92 18.29 11.00 21.61
C TYR A 92 17.15 11.40 20.67
N ILE A 93 16.51 10.43 20.01
CA ILE A 93 15.38 10.71 19.09
C ILE A 93 14.15 11.25 19.82
N ALA A 94 13.91 10.84 21.08
CA ALA A 94 12.87 11.44 21.91
C ALA A 94 13.16 12.90 22.24
N SER A 95 14.42 13.25 22.53
CA SER A 95 14.80 14.63 22.85
C SER A 95 14.83 15.56 21.64
N GLN A 96 14.95 15.01 20.42
CA GLN A 96 15.06 15.75 19.18
C GLN A 96 14.05 15.24 18.12
N PRO A 97 12.75 15.46 18.33
CA PRO A 97 11.74 14.91 17.43
C PRO A 97 11.72 15.54 16.03
N LYS A 98 12.43 16.67 15.85
CA LYS A 98 12.52 17.44 14.59
C LYS A 98 13.80 17.18 13.79
N LEU A 99 14.48 16.06 14.02
CA LEU A 99 15.63 15.66 13.20
C LEU A 99 15.22 15.55 11.73
N ALA A 100 16.17 15.75 10.82
CA ALA A 100 15.92 15.53 9.40
C ALA A 100 15.40 14.10 9.17
N PRO A 101 14.38 13.89 8.29
CA PRO A 101 13.71 12.60 8.16
C PRO A 101 14.65 11.43 7.88
N PHE A 102 15.67 11.63 7.04
CA PHE A 102 16.66 10.60 6.72
C PHE A 102 17.61 10.28 7.89
N VAL A 103 17.87 11.24 8.79
CA VAL A 103 18.63 11.01 10.03
C VAL A 103 17.79 10.18 11.00
N MET A 104 16.52 10.58 11.21
CA MET A 104 15.59 9.85 12.06
C MET A 104 15.47 8.39 11.61
N GLN A 105 15.26 8.17 10.30
CA GLN A 105 15.21 6.85 9.69
C GLN A 105 16.47 6.03 9.95
N ALA A 106 17.66 6.61 9.75
CA ALA A 106 18.93 5.92 9.97
C ALA A 106 19.13 5.52 11.45
N LEU A 107 18.73 6.35 12.41
CA LEU A 107 18.84 6.05 13.84
C LEU A 107 17.85 4.96 14.26
N VAL A 108 16.60 5.05 13.79
CA VAL A 108 15.56 4.05 14.03
C VAL A 108 15.98 2.68 13.47
N GLN A 109 16.63 2.64 12.31
CA GLN A 109 17.24 1.42 11.75
C GLN A 109 18.27 0.77 12.67
N VAL A 110 19.12 1.58 13.32
CA VAL A 110 20.09 1.05 14.29
C VAL A 110 19.38 0.47 15.51
N ILE A 111 18.35 1.14 16.04
CA ILE A 111 17.55 0.66 17.16
C ILE A 111 16.88 -0.68 16.81
N ALA A 112 16.24 -0.77 15.65
CA ALA A 112 15.58 -1.97 15.19
C ALA A 112 16.56 -3.14 15.01
N LYS A 113 17.72 -2.87 14.42
CA LYS A 113 18.78 -3.87 14.23
C LYS A 113 19.38 -4.38 15.54
N ILE A 114 19.66 -3.50 16.51
CA ILE A 114 20.13 -3.91 17.84
C ILE A 114 19.09 -4.80 18.51
N THR A 115 17.82 -4.41 18.44
CA THR A 115 16.69 -5.14 19.02
C THR A 115 16.58 -6.54 18.42
N LYS A 116 16.67 -6.67 17.10
CA LYS A 116 16.69 -7.97 16.40
C LYS A 116 17.85 -8.85 16.84
N LEU A 117 19.08 -8.31 16.84
CA LEU A 117 20.28 -9.07 17.20
C LEU A 117 20.29 -9.53 18.66
N GLY A 118 19.62 -8.79 19.55
CA GLY A 118 19.50 -9.12 20.97
C GLY A 118 18.22 -9.84 21.36
N TRP A 119 17.33 -10.16 20.42
CA TRP A 119 15.93 -10.55 20.72
C TRP A 119 15.80 -11.76 21.67
N PHE A 120 16.75 -12.68 21.60
CA PHE A 120 16.81 -13.92 22.41
C PHE A 120 17.80 -13.85 23.57
N GLU A 121 18.48 -12.73 23.75
CA GLU A 121 19.53 -12.62 24.73
C GLU A 121 18.94 -12.35 26.11
N VAL A 122 19.29 -13.23 27.05
CA VAL A 122 18.86 -13.14 28.44
C VAL A 122 19.95 -12.48 29.27
N LEU A 123 19.59 -11.43 30.00
CA LEU A 123 20.43 -10.80 31.00
C LEU A 123 19.68 -10.80 32.33
N LYS A 124 20.26 -11.44 33.35
CA LYS A 124 19.63 -11.57 34.69
C LYS A 124 18.20 -12.14 34.61
N ASP A 125 18.02 -13.23 33.88
CA ASP A 125 16.74 -13.94 33.68
C ASP A 125 15.64 -13.11 32.97
N GLN A 126 16.01 -12.01 32.30
CA GLN A 126 15.08 -11.16 31.55
C GLN A 126 15.50 -10.99 30.10
N LEU A 127 14.51 -10.95 29.20
CA LEU A 127 14.68 -10.65 27.77
C LEU A 127 14.71 -9.13 27.56
N VAL A 128 15.77 -8.50 28.03
CA VAL A 128 15.97 -7.03 28.10
C VAL A 128 15.85 -6.29 26.76
N PHE A 129 15.96 -7.00 25.63
CA PHE A 129 15.74 -6.40 24.31
C PHE A 129 14.27 -6.21 23.96
N ARG A 130 13.35 -6.96 24.60
CA ARG A 130 11.90 -6.88 24.39
C ARG A 130 11.23 -5.70 25.09
N ASP A 131 11.92 -5.03 26.01
CA ASP A 131 11.46 -3.79 26.66
C ASP A 131 11.15 -2.66 25.65
N ILE A 132 11.63 -2.78 24.42
CA ILE A 132 11.33 -1.87 23.31
C ILE A 132 9.81 -1.68 23.11
N THR A 133 8.98 -2.69 23.37
CA THR A 133 7.52 -2.57 23.23
C THR A 133 6.95 -1.58 24.25
N ALA A 134 7.46 -1.59 25.48
CA ALA A 134 7.10 -0.63 26.52
C ALA A 134 7.61 0.78 26.20
N ASP A 135 8.81 0.90 25.62
CA ASP A 135 9.36 2.19 25.22
C ASP A 135 8.58 2.81 24.05
N VAL A 136 8.22 2.02 23.04
CA VAL A 136 7.39 2.49 21.92
C VAL A 136 6.02 2.96 22.41
N LYS A 137 5.39 2.26 23.36
CA LYS A 137 4.11 2.70 23.96
C LYS A 137 4.21 4.13 24.53
N LYS A 138 5.35 4.53 25.09
CA LYS A 138 5.57 5.91 25.59
C LYS A 138 5.61 6.93 24.43
N PHE A 139 6.26 6.60 23.32
CA PHE A 139 6.26 7.46 22.12
C PHE A 139 4.85 7.66 21.56
N LEU A 140 4.08 6.56 21.46
CA LEU A 140 2.71 6.58 20.95
C LEU A 140 1.74 7.37 21.85
N GLN A 141 2.06 7.53 23.13
CA GLN A 141 1.28 8.33 24.09
C GLN A 141 1.79 9.77 24.23
N GLY A 142 2.85 10.13 23.50
CA GLY A 142 3.49 11.44 23.54
C GLY A 142 2.80 12.50 22.68
N THR A 143 3.57 13.50 22.25
CA THR A 143 3.06 14.51 21.29
C THR A 143 2.89 13.91 19.89
N VAL A 144 2.28 14.66 18.96
CA VAL A 144 2.13 14.28 17.56
C VAL A 144 3.47 13.83 16.95
N ASP A 145 4.53 14.64 17.11
CA ASP A 145 5.87 14.30 16.62
C ASP A 145 6.43 13.00 17.25
N HIS A 146 6.20 12.77 18.54
CA HIS A 146 6.65 11.54 19.21
C HIS A 146 5.85 10.32 18.73
N CYS A 147 4.56 10.49 18.42
CA CYS A 147 3.74 9.43 17.85
C CYS A 147 4.26 9.01 16.46
N ILE A 148 4.67 9.96 15.61
CA ILE A 148 5.36 9.66 14.32
C ILE A 148 6.56 8.75 14.57
N ILE A 149 7.43 9.13 15.52
CA ILE A 149 8.64 8.37 15.84
C ILE A 149 8.29 6.98 16.34
N GLY A 150 7.27 6.86 17.20
CA GLY A 150 6.76 5.57 17.66
C GLY A 150 6.34 4.67 16.50
N VAL A 151 5.55 5.19 15.57
CA VAL A 151 5.11 4.47 14.36
C VAL A 151 6.30 4.11 13.45
N MET A 152 7.27 5.02 13.30
CA MET A 152 8.50 4.74 12.54
C MET A 152 9.29 3.58 13.16
N ILE A 153 9.45 3.56 14.49
CA ILE A 153 10.11 2.46 15.20
C ILE A 153 9.36 1.15 14.98
N LEU A 154 8.03 1.15 15.10
CA LEU A 154 7.22 -0.04 14.83
C LEU A 154 7.41 -0.55 13.41
N SER A 155 7.30 0.34 12.44
CA SER A 155 7.48 0.02 11.04
C SER A 155 8.86 -0.57 10.76
N GLU A 156 9.92 0.01 11.32
CA GLU A 156 11.27 -0.46 11.08
C GLU A 156 11.56 -1.77 11.81
N LEU A 157 11.02 -1.97 13.02
CA LEU A 157 11.11 -3.25 13.73
C LEU A 157 10.45 -4.36 12.93
N THR A 158 9.24 -4.13 12.41
CA THR A 158 8.57 -5.09 11.52
C THR A 158 9.43 -5.39 10.29
N GLN A 159 9.98 -4.36 9.64
CA GLN A 159 10.82 -4.54 8.46
C GLN A 159 12.11 -5.32 8.76
N GLU A 160 12.85 -4.94 9.79
CA GLU A 160 14.11 -5.57 10.17
C GLU A 160 13.90 -7.03 10.59
N MET A 161 12.87 -7.33 11.39
CA MET A 161 12.54 -8.72 11.77
C MET A 161 12.21 -9.56 10.53
N ASN A 162 11.64 -8.95 9.50
CA ASN A 162 11.29 -9.63 8.26
C ASN A 162 12.47 -9.87 7.31
N LEU A 163 13.62 -9.23 7.51
CA LEU A 163 14.82 -9.48 6.70
C LEU A 163 15.42 -10.86 7.02
N VAL A 164 15.37 -11.76 6.04
CA VAL A 164 16.03 -13.09 6.12
C VAL A 164 17.53 -12.88 6.33
N SER A 165 18.03 -13.22 7.52
CA SER A 165 19.48 -13.27 7.75
C SER A 165 20.05 -14.48 7.00
N MET A 166 21.04 -14.24 6.13
CA MET A 166 21.77 -15.27 5.37
C MET A 166 22.38 -16.37 6.27
N PHE A 167 22.55 -16.11 7.57
CA PHE A 167 23.05 -17.08 8.54
C PHE A 167 22.11 -18.27 8.79
N LEU A 168 20.83 -18.17 8.38
CA LEU A 168 19.83 -19.24 8.52
C LEU A 168 19.72 -20.14 7.28
N SER A 169 20.56 -19.99 6.26
CA SER A 169 20.45 -20.77 5.02
C SER A 169 20.69 -22.29 5.20
N LEU A 170 21.14 -22.75 6.37
CA LEU A 170 21.23 -24.16 6.76
C LEU A 170 19.98 -24.70 7.47
N CYS A 171 19.01 -23.84 7.83
CA CYS A 171 17.79 -24.19 8.55
C CYS A 171 16.56 -23.80 7.72
N LYS A 172 16.39 -24.44 6.56
CA LYS A 172 15.27 -24.24 5.64
C LYS A 172 13.88 -24.63 6.19
N GLU A 173 13.80 -25.14 7.42
CA GLU A 173 12.55 -25.55 8.08
C GLU A 173 12.09 -24.61 9.21
N VAL A 174 12.82 -23.52 9.49
CA VAL A 174 12.46 -22.56 10.55
C VAL A 174 11.57 -21.47 9.95
N PHE A 175 10.30 -21.82 9.75
CA PHE A 175 9.21 -20.84 9.75
C PHE A 175 9.36 -19.93 10.98
N LEU A 176 9.14 -18.62 10.80
CA LEU A 176 8.83 -17.63 11.84
C LEU A 176 9.16 -18.10 13.27
N GLU A 177 10.34 -17.76 13.79
CA GLU A 177 10.69 -18.12 15.16
C GLU A 177 9.54 -17.71 16.11
N PRO A 178 9.10 -18.60 17.03
CA PRO A 178 7.93 -18.40 17.90
C PRO A 178 7.88 -17.04 18.58
N GLU A 179 9.02 -16.39 18.79
CA GLU A 179 9.09 -15.12 19.48
C GLU A 179 9.10 -13.88 18.58
N THR A 180 9.22 -14.05 17.26
CA THR A 180 8.86 -13.00 16.27
C THR A 180 7.35 -12.77 16.29
N LEU A 181 6.58 -13.85 16.57
CA LEU A 181 5.14 -13.78 16.77
C LEU A 181 4.79 -12.97 18.03
N ASP A 182 5.55 -13.10 19.12
CA ASP A 182 5.30 -12.30 20.34
C ASP A 182 5.33 -10.79 20.07
N LEU A 183 6.37 -10.30 19.38
CA LEU A 183 6.43 -8.89 18.99
C LEU A 183 5.28 -8.53 18.07
N PHE A 184 5.05 -9.33 17.02
CA PHE A 184 3.98 -9.06 16.07
C PHE A 184 2.60 -9.00 16.76
N PHE A 185 2.31 -9.92 17.67
CA PHE A 185 1.07 -9.94 18.44
C PHE A 185 1.00 -8.80 19.45
N ASP A 186 2.10 -8.44 20.11
CA ASP A 186 2.16 -7.23 20.95
C ASP A 186 1.82 -5.97 20.14
N LEU A 187 2.33 -5.88 18.90
CA LEU A 187 2.00 -4.79 17.98
C LEU A 187 0.54 -4.86 17.54
N TYR A 188 0.04 -6.05 17.24
CA TYR A 188 -1.34 -6.30 16.84
C TYR A 188 -2.32 -5.86 17.93
N HIS A 189 -2.05 -6.21 19.19
CA HIS A 189 -2.83 -5.78 20.34
C HIS A 189 -2.70 -4.28 20.66
N SER A 190 -1.65 -3.61 20.16
CA SER A 190 -1.49 -2.16 20.30
C SER A 190 -2.27 -1.34 19.25
N LEU A 191 -2.78 -1.98 18.19
CA LEU A 191 -3.51 -1.31 17.10
C LEU A 191 -4.82 -0.64 17.54
N PRO A 192 -5.71 -1.26 18.35
CA PRO A 192 -6.98 -0.63 18.70
C PRO A 192 -6.83 0.72 19.39
N PRO A 193 -5.95 0.88 20.41
CA PRO A 193 -5.64 2.19 20.96
C PRO A 193 -5.16 3.17 19.90
N MET A 194 -4.23 2.79 19.01
CA MET A 194 -3.67 3.67 17.98
C MET A 194 -4.71 4.19 16.99
N LEU A 195 -5.64 3.33 16.57
CA LEU A 195 -6.72 3.69 15.64
C LEU A 195 -7.71 4.70 16.23
N SER A 196 -7.75 4.80 17.57
CA SER A 196 -8.59 5.77 18.29
C SER A 196 -7.86 7.07 18.67
N GLN A 197 -6.56 7.21 18.34
CA GLN A 197 -5.78 8.40 18.72
C GLN A 197 -6.08 9.61 17.83
N SER A 198 -6.14 10.80 18.46
CA SER A 198 -6.22 12.10 17.78
C SER A 198 -4.97 12.44 16.95
N GLY A 199 -3.85 11.72 17.15
CA GLY A 199 -2.61 11.92 16.39
C GLY A 199 -2.75 11.60 14.90
N LEU A 200 -3.74 10.80 14.48
CA LEU A 200 -4.01 10.49 13.07
C LEU A 200 -4.68 11.64 12.30
N SER A 201 -5.01 12.74 12.97
CA SER A 201 -5.46 13.98 12.29
C SER A 201 -4.32 14.75 11.63
N ASP A 202 -3.06 14.41 11.91
CA ASP A 202 -1.91 14.94 11.18
C ASP A 202 -1.62 14.08 9.92
N PRO A 203 -1.48 14.68 8.72
CA PRO A 203 -1.21 13.93 7.48
C PRO A 203 0.09 13.11 7.51
N GLY A 204 1.13 13.57 8.22
CA GLY A 204 2.40 12.87 8.37
C GLY A 204 2.25 11.62 9.24
N ASN A 205 1.66 11.77 10.44
CA ASN A 205 1.34 10.64 11.32
C ASN A 205 0.47 9.61 10.61
N TYR A 206 -0.56 10.10 9.92
CA TYR A 206 -1.49 9.27 9.18
C TYR A 206 -0.78 8.49 8.06
N HIS A 207 0.10 9.14 7.30
CA HIS A 207 0.87 8.50 6.24
C HIS A 207 1.78 7.41 6.81
N GLU A 208 2.56 7.72 7.85
CA GLU A 208 3.43 6.73 8.51
C GLU A 208 2.64 5.54 9.04
N PHE A 209 1.47 5.79 9.61
CA PHE A 209 0.60 4.74 10.10
C PHE A 209 0.07 3.86 8.96
N CYS A 210 -0.32 4.43 7.83
CA CYS A 210 -0.68 3.66 6.64
C CYS A 210 0.49 2.80 6.14
N ARG A 211 1.72 3.33 6.13
CA ARG A 211 2.92 2.56 5.77
C ARG A 211 3.18 1.40 6.73
N PHE A 212 3.00 1.62 8.03
CA PHE A 212 3.07 0.58 9.04
C PHE A 212 2.01 -0.51 8.79
N LEU A 213 0.75 -0.13 8.56
CA LEU A 213 -0.33 -1.08 8.24
C LEU A 213 0.01 -1.94 7.01
N ALA A 214 0.54 -1.36 5.93
CA ALA A 214 0.97 -2.10 4.74
C ALA A 214 2.07 -3.14 5.00
N ARG A 215 2.87 -2.93 6.06
CA ARG A 215 3.95 -3.82 6.49
C ARG A 215 3.51 -4.87 7.50
N LEU A 216 2.32 -4.76 8.10
CA LEU A 216 1.81 -5.76 9.04
C LEU A 216 1.70 -7.14 8.41
N LYS A 217 1.25 -7.20 7.15
CA LYS A 217 1.16 -8.46 6.41
C LYS A 217 2.30 -8.61 5.41
N THR A 218 3.49 -8.95 5.90
CA THR A 218 4.58 -9.37 5.01
C THR A 218 5.07 -10.79 5.22
N ASN A 219 4.92 -11.40 6.41
CA ASN A 219 5.58 -12.68 6.69
C ASN A 219 4.69 -13.80 7.29
N TYR A 220 3.47 -13.52 7.73
CA TYR A 220 2.60 -14.50 8.38
C TYR A 220 1.54 -15.06 7.44
N GLN A 221 1.29 -16.37 7.56
CA GLN A 221 0.15 -16.98 6.87
C GLN A 221 -1.14 -16.42 7.47
N LEU A 222 -2.14 -16.13 6.63
CA LEU A 222 -3.43 -15.60 7.11
C LEU A 222 -4.10 -16.55 8.11
N GLY A 223 -3.88 -17.87 7.96
CA GLY A 223 -4.35 -18.87 8.91
C GLY A 223 -3.73 -18.76 10.30
N GLU A 224 -2.53 -18.21 10.45
CA GLU A 224 -1.90 -17.96 11.76
C GLU A 224 -2.51 -16.72 12.43
N LEU A 225 -2.79 -15.68 11.63
CA LEU A 225 -3.42 -14.45 12.10
C LEU A 225 -4.85 -14.68 12.60
N ALA A 226 -5.61 -15.51 11.89
CA ALA A 226 -7.01 -15.78 12.22
C ALA A 226 -7.20 -16.49 13.58
N VAL A 227 -6.15 -17.12 14.11
CA VAL A 227 -6.18 -17.85 15.39
C VAL A 227 -5.81 -16.95 16.58
N VAL A 228 -5.29 -15.75 16.33
CA VAL A 228 -4.86 -14.82 17.37
C VAL A 228 -6.07 -14.28 18.13
N GLU A 229 -5.95 -14.24 19.46
CA GLU A 229 -6.98 -13.64 20.31
C GLU A 229 -7.19 -12.16 19.93
N GLY A 230 -8.45 -11.72 19.79
CA GLY A 230 -8.77 -10.36 19.36
C GLY A 230 -8.62 -10.10 17.85
N TYR A 231 -8.30 -11.10 17.02
CA TYR A 231 -8.24 -10.95 15.56
C TYR A 231 -9.51 -10.31 14.96
N PRO A 232 -10.73 -10.78 15.28
CA PRO A 232 -11.96 -10.22 14.71
C PRO A 232 -12.14 -8.72 14.95
N GLU A 233 -11.74 -8.24 16.13
CA GLU A 233 -11.89 -6.85 16.55
C GLU A 233 -10.89 -5.97 15.82
N VAL A 234 -9.62 -6.40 15.74
CA VAL A 234 -8.56 -5.63 15.10
C VAL A 234 -8.78 -5.57 13.58
N ILE A 235 -9.14 -6.68 12.92
CA ILE A 235 -9.40 -6.64 11.47
C ILE A 235 -10.60 -5.76 11.14
N GLN A 236 -11.63 -5.74 12.00
CA GLN A 236 -12.77 -4.84 11.87
C GLN A 236 -12.33 -3.37 11.99
N LEU A 237 -11.48 -3.05 12.96
CA LEU A 237 -10.98 -1.68 13.14
C LEU A 237 -10.10 -1.24 11.95
N ILE A 238 -9.25 -2.12 11.42
CA ILE A 238 -8.47 -1.86 10.20
C ILE A 238 -9.41 -1.64 9.00
N ALA A 239 -10.47 -2.43 8.86
CA ALA A 239 -11.45 -2.29 7.79
C ALA A 239 -12.19 -0.94 7.87
N ASN A 240 -12.71 -0.59 9.06
CA ASN A 240 -13.39 0.67 9.30
C ASN A 240 -12.46 1.86 9.01
N PHE A 241 -11.23 1.82 9.52
CA PHE A 241 -10.21 2.82 9.23
C PHE A 241 -9.94 2.95 7.74
N THR A 242 -9.82 1.83 7.03
CA THR A 242 -9.60 1.81 5.58
C THR A 242 -10.77 2.44 4.82
N ILE A 243 -12.01 2.07 5.17
CA ILE A 243 -13.22 2.61 4.52
C ILE A 243 -13.32 4.12 4.75
N THR A 244 -13.15 4.59 5.97
CA THR A 244 -13.15 6.03 6.29
C THR A 244 -12.03 6.76 5.56
N SER A 245 -10.85 6.16 5.48
CA SER A 245 -9.70 6.70 4.78
C SER A 245 -9.94 6.88 3.28
N LEU A 246 -10.58 5.90 2.63
CA LEU A 246 -10.93 5.96 1.22
C LEU A 246 -11.96 7.05 0.93
N GLN A 247 -12.91 7.28 1.84
CA GLN A 247 -13.91 8.33 1.73
C GLN A 247 -13.30 9.75 1.89
N HIS A 248 -12.26 9.90 2.71
CA HIS A 248 -11.55 11.16 2.94
C HIS A 248 -10.33 11.31 2.03
N TRP A 249 -10.50 11.07 0.73
CA TRP A 249 -9.42 11.02 -0.26
C TRP A 249 -8.55 12.31 -0.35
N GLN A 250 -9.09 13.47 0.02
CA GLN A 250 -8.36 14.75 0.02
C GLN A 250 -7.28 14.82 1.10
N PHE A 251 -7.45 14.07 2.20
CA PHE A 251 -6.60 14.21 3.38
C PHE A 251 -5.18 13.66 3.15
N ALA A 252 -5.06 12.54 2.43
CA ALA A 252 -3.76 11.93 2.15
C ALA A 252 -3.82 10.96 0.93
N PRO A 253 -3.84 11.49 -0.31
CA PRO A 253 -4.03 10.68 -1.52
C PRO A 253 -2.92 9.63 -1.72
N ASN A 254 -1.69 9.95 -1.36
CA ASN A 254 -0.53 9.04 -1.48
C ASN A 254 -0.54 7.89 -0.45
N SER A 255 -1.40 7.97 0.57
CA SER A 255 -1.48 6.94 1.62
C SER A 255 -2.40 5.78 1.24
N VAL A 256 -3.35 6.01 0.33
CA VAL A 256 -4.37 5.04 -0.11
C VAL A 256 -3.72 3.75 -0.64
N HIS A 257 -2.63 3.89 -1.40
CA HIS A 257 -1.88 2.76 -1.95
C HIS A 257 -1.44 1.77 -0.87
N TYR A 258 -0.98 2.24 0.30
CA TYR A 258 -0.53 1.37 1.39
C TYR A 258 -1.68 0.54 1.97
N LEU A 259 -2.85 1.15 2.15
CA LEU A 259 -4.03 0.46 2.65
C LEU A 259 -4.52 -0.58 1.63
N LEU A 260 -4.59 -0.22 0.35
CA LEU A 260 -4.93 -1.19 -0.71
C LEU A 260 -3.89 -2.32 -0.80
N THR A 261 -2.61 -2.03 -0.61
CA THR A 261 -1.54 -3.05 -0.56
C THR A 261 -1.79 -4.07 0.55
N LEU A 262 -2.16 -3.61 1.75
CA LEU A 262 -2.47 -4.49 2.88
C LEU A 262 -3.60 -5.46 2.51
N TRP A 263 -4.72 -4.92 2.02
CA TRP A 263 -5.89 -5.71 1.67
C TRP A 263 -5.66 -6.63 0.48
N GLN A 264 -4.94 -6.17 -0.54
CA GLN A 264 -4.51 -7.00 -1.67
C GLN A 264 -3.73 -8.22 -1.18
N ARG A 265 -2.73 -8.01 -0.31
CA ARG A 265 -1.93 -9.12 0.24
C ARG A 265 -2.78 -10.04 1.12
N LEU A 266 -3.67 -9.50 1.96
CA LEU A 266 -4.61 -10.27 2.80
C LEU A 266 -5.47 -11.19 1.94
N VAL A 267 -6.17 -10.64 0.94
CA VAL A 267 -7.07 -11.38 0.06
C VAL A 267 -6.33 -12.38 -0.82
N ALA A 268 -5.16 -12.01 -1.36
CA ALA A 268 -4.33 -12.94 -2.15
C ALA A 268 -3.91 -14.19 -1.37
N SER A 269 -3.92 -14.13 -0.03
CA SER A 269 -3.58 -15.27 0.83
C SER A 269 -4.76 -16.19 1.18
N VAL A 270 -6.01 -15.80 0.89
CA VAL A 270 -7.23 -16.58 1.19
C VAL A 270 -7.19 -18.00 0.61
N PRO A 271 -6.80 -18.23 -0.66
CA PRO A 271 -6.78 -19.58 -1.23
C PRO A 271 -5.84 -20.57 -0.53
N PHE A 272 -4.91 -20.05 0.30
CA PHE A 272 -3.91 -20.85 1.01
C PHE A 272 -4.27 -21.08 2.48
N VAL A 273 -5.38 -20.53 2.97
CA VAL A 273 -5.84 -20.72 4.35
C VAL A 273 -6.44 -22.12 4.51
N LYS A 274 -5.93 -22.88 5.49
CA LYS A 274 -6.43 -24.21 5.84
C LYS A 274 -7.12 -24.27 7.21
N THR A 275 -7.11 -23.15 7.93
CA THR A 275 -7.63 -23.06 9.30
C THR A 275 -9.15 -23.02 9.30
N ALA A 276 -9.78 -23.56 10.35
CA ALA A 276 -11.23 -23.51 10.54
C ALA A 276 -11.75 -22.15 11.02
N GLU A 277 -10.89 -21.32 11.61
CA GLU A 277 -11.23 -20.00 12.13
C GLU A 277 -11.55 -19.01 10.99
N PRO A 278 -12.59 -18.15 11.15
CA PRO A 278 -13.02 -17.25 10.09
C PRO A 278 -12.04 -16.09 9.89
N HIS A 279 -11.51 -15.95 8.67
CA HIS A 279 -10.62 -14.83 8.32
C HIS A 279 -11.36 -13.49 8.13
N LEU A 280 -12.69 -13.49 8.00
CA LEU A 280 -13.56 -12.30 7.86
C LEU A 280 -13.33 -11.41 6.63
N LEU A 281 -12.35 -11.73 5.77
CA LEU A 281 -12.06 -10.97 4.55
C LEU A 281 -13.25 -10.94 3.58
N ASP A 282 -14.08 -11.97 3.51
CA ASP A 282 -15.29 -12.02 2.66
C ASP A 282 -16.37 -11.02 3.11
N THR A 283 -16.28 -10.53 4.35
CA THR A 283 -17.16 -9.47 4.86
C THR A 283 -16.61 -8.08 4.52
N TYR A 284 -15.31 -7.87 4.68
CA TYR A 284 -14.72 -6.53 4.61
C TYR A 284 -14.18 -6.16 3.22
N ALA A 285 -13.67 -7.12 2.42
CA ALA A 285 -13.18 -6.85 1.07
C ALA A 285 -14.25 -6.24 0.14
N PRO A 286 -15.53 -6.68 0.17
CA PRO A 286 -16.59 -6.05 -0.62
C PRO A 286 -16.89 -4.63 -0.17
N GLU A 287 -16.93 -4.37 1.14
CA GLU A 287 -17.20 -3.03 1.68
C GLU A 287 -16.07 -2.05 1.36
N ILE A 288 -14.82 -2.50 1.38
CA ILE A 288 -13.66 -1.69 0.97
C ILE A 288 -13.70 -1.41 -0.54
N THR A 289 -14.02 -2.43 -1.34
CA THR A 289 -14.18 -2.27 -2.80
C THR A 289 -15.27 -1.25 -3.12
N LYS A 290 -16.42 -1.38 -2.45
CA LYS A 290 -17.53 -0.44 -2.56
C LYS A 290 -17.12 0.96 -2.15
N ALA A 291 -16.48 1.13 -1.00
CA ALA A 291 -16.03 2.43 -0.51
C ALA A 291 -15.05 3.12 -1.48
N TYR A 292 -14.12 2.36 -2.07
CA TYR A 292 -13.22 2.88 -3.09
C TYR A 292 -14.00 3.37 -4.31
N ILE A 293 -14.86 2.53 -4.89
CA ILE A 293 -15.66 2.86 -6.08
C ILE A 293 -16.52 4.10 -5.82
N THR A 294 -17.29 4.10 -4.74
CA THR A 294 -18.19 5.22 -4.42
C THR A 294 -17.40 6.51 -4.19
N SER A 295 -16.26 6.45 -3.49
CA SER A 295 -15.42 7.65 -3.26
C SER A 295 -14.95 8.30 -4.57
N ARG A 296 -14.59 7.50 -5.58
CA ARG A 296 -14.15 8.02 -6.89
C ARG A 296 -15.31 8.64 -7.67
N LEU A 297 -16.51 8.04 -7.62
CA LEU A 297 -17.70 8.60 -8.27
C LEU A 297 -18.22 9.89 -7.61
N GLU A 298 -18.09 9.98 -6.28
CA GLU A 298 -18.44 11.16 -5.49
C GLU A 298 -17.41 12.28 -5.63
N CYS A 299 -16.15 11.94 -5.92
CA CYS A 299 -15.08 12.89 -6.19
C CYS A 299 -15.30 13.69 -7.49
N VAL A 300 -15.79 13.06 -8.56
CA VAL A 300 -16.01 13.69 -9.89
C VAL A 300 -16.74 15.05 -9.83
N PRO A 301 -17.94 15.17 -9.23
CA PRO A 301 -18.64 16.46 -9.15
C PRO A 301 -17.88 17.52 -8.35
N ILE A 302 -17.12 17.12 -7.34
CA ILE A 302 -16.33 18.04 -6.50
C ILE A 302 -15.15 18.59 -7.33
N VAL A 303 -14.41 17.71 -8.00
CA VAL A 303 -13.28 18.06 -8.86
C VAL A 303 -13.70 19.03 -9.96
N ILE A 304 -14.80 18.72 -10.66
CA ILE A 304 -15.28 19.54 -11.78
C ILE A 304 -15.79 20.90 -11.29
N ARG A 305 -16.55 20.94 -10.19
CA ARG A 305 -17.13 22.18 -9.65
C ARG A 305 -16.06 23.10 -9.05
N ASP A 306 -15.13 22.53 -8.28
CA ASP A 306 -14.15 23.30 -7.52
C ASP A 306 -12.82 23.49 -8.29
N GLY A 307 -12.72 22.92 -9.50
CA GLY A 307 -11.55 23.06 -10.37
C GLY A 307 -10.29 22.40 -9.81
N LEU A 308 -10.46 21.30 -9.09
CA LEU A 308 -9.35 20.55 -8.49
C LEU A 308 -8.63 19.70 -9.55
N GLU A 309 -7.44 19.23 -9.23
CA GLU A 309 -6.71 18.25 -10.04
C GLU A 309 -7.51 16.95 -10.14
N ASP A 310 -7.75 16.46 -11.37
CA ASP A 310 -8.50 15.23 -11.57
C ASP A 310 -7.58 14.03 -11.31
N PRO A 311 -7.95 13.10 -10.41
CA PRO A 311 -7.12 11.92 -10.18
C PRO A 311 -6.87 11.09 -11.45
N LEU A 312 -7.76 11.13 -12.46
CA LEU A 312 -7.57 10.44 -13.74
C LEU A 312 -6.43 11.02 -14.59
N ASP A 313 -5.95 12.23 -14.29
CA ASP A 313 -4.81 12.82 -15.01
C ASP A 313 -3.49 12.12 -14.60
N ASP A 314 -3.40 11.60 -13.37
CA ASP A 314 -2.29 10.75 -12.89
C ASP A 314 -2.58 9.25 -13.11
N THR A 315 -2.67 8.88 -14.39
CA THR A 315 -2.97 7.49 -14.79
C THR A 315 -2.04 6.43 -14.19
N PRO A 316 -0.71 6.63 -14.02
CA PRO A 316 0.15 5.63 -13.39
C PRO A 316 -0.27 5.29 -11.96
N THR A 317 -0.54 6.30 -11.12
CA THR A 317 -0.96 6.09 -9.74
C THR A 317 -2.34 5.43 -9.68
N VAL A 318 -3.28 5.87 -10.51
CA VAL A 318 -4.62 5.28 -10.58
C VAL A 318 -4.54 3.82 -11.01
N PHE A 319 -3.79 3.48 -12.05
CA PHE A 319 -3.68 2.11 -12.53
C PHE A 319 -3.02 1.19 -11.51
N GLN A 320 -2.04 1.68 -10.77
CA GLN A 320 -1.47 0.93 -9.65
C GLN A 320 -2.53 0.64 -8.57
N GLN A 321 -3.34 1.63 -8.19
CA GLN A 321 -4.42 1.42 -7.21
C GLN A 321 -5.51 0.46 -7.73
N LEU A 322 -5.86 0.55 -9.01
CA LEU A 322 -6.83 -0.34 -9.65
C LEU A 322 -6.33 -1.79 -9.69
N GLU A 323 -5.05 -2.03 -9.98
CA GLU A 323 -4.46 -3.37 -9.95
C GLU A 323 -4.58 -4.01 -8.55
N GLN A 324 -4.32 -3.23 -7.50
CA GLN A 324 -4.48 -3.68 -6.11
C GLN A 324 -5.93 -3.98 -5.77
N LEU A 325 -6.82 -3.06 -6.15
CA LEU A 325 -8.26 -3.19 -5.97
C LEU A 325 -8.81 -4.42 -6.68
N CYS A 326 -8.25 -4.79 -7.83
CA CYS A 326 -8.69 -5.94 -8.59
C CYS A 326 -8.62 -7.24 -7.80
N THR A 327 -7.55 -7.45 -7.03
CA THR A 327 -7.43 -8.65 -6.19
C THR A 327 -8.46 -8.64 -5.07
N ILE A 328 -8.68 -7.47 -4.46
CA ILE A 328 -9.62 -7.29 -3.34
C ILE A 328 -11.06 -7.54 -3.81
N SER A 329 -11.43 -6.98 -4.96
CA SER A 329 -12.79 -7.03 -5.51
C SER A 329 -13.23 -8.44 -5.91
N ARG A 330 -12.26 -9.34 -6.15
CA ARG A 330 -12.46 -10.73 -6.53
C ARG A 330 -12.60 -11.69 -5.34
N CYS A 331 -12.43 -11.21 -4.09
CA CYS A 331 -12.70 -12.02 -2.89
C CYS A 331 -14.16 -12.51 -2.89
N GLU A 332 -15.09 -11.63 -3.24
CA GLU A 332 -16.52 -11.92 -3.36
C GLU A 332 -17.04 -11.27 -4.66
N TYR A 333 -16.67 -11.87 -5.78
CA TYR A 333 -16.83 -11.24 -7.08
C TYR A 333 -18.28 -10.93 -7.44
N GLU A 334 -19.22 -11.80 -7.07
CA GLU A 334 -20.66 -11.61 -7.30
C GLU A 334 -21.19 -10.30 -6.69
N LYS A 335 -20.81 -10.00 -5.44
CA LYS A 335 -21.21 -8.76 -4.76
C LYS A 335 -20.63 -7.54 -5.46
N THR A 336 -19.37 -7.61 -5.87
CA THR A 336 -18.69 -6.55 -6.64
C THR A 336 -19.39 -6.30 -7.98
N CYS A 337 -19.67 -7.35 -8.75
CA CYS A 337 -20.33 -7.26 -10.04
C CYS A 337 -21.72 -6.68 -9.92
N THR A 338 -22.51 -7.14 -8.94
CA THR A 338 -23.85 -6.61 -8.66
C THR A 338 -23.82 -5.12 -8.37
N LEU A 339 -22.87 -4.66 -7.54
CA LEU A 339 -22.68 -3.24 -7.25
C LEU A 339 -22.33 -2.44 -8.52
N LEU A 340 -21.38 -2.91 -9.32
CA LEU A 340 -20.96 -2.23 -10.55
C LEU A 340 -22.10 -2.14 -11.56
N VAL A 341 -22.86 -3.23 -11.74
CA VAL A 341 -24.05 -3.25 -12.61
C VAL A 341 -25.03 -2.15 -12.20
N GLN A 342 -25.37 -2.08 -10.91
CA GLN A 342 -26.31 -1.07 -10.39
C GLN A 342 -25.81 0.35 -10.62
N LEU A 343 -24.54 0.63 -10.30
CA LEU A 343 -23.94 1.95 -10.47
C LEU A 343 -23.84 2.33 -11.95
N PHE A 344 -23.46 1.38 -12.82
CA PHE A 344 -23.34 1.62 -14.26
C PHE A 344 -24.71 1.94 -14.88
N ASP A 345 -25.71 1.11 -14.61
CA ASP A 345 -27.06 1.30 -15.14
C ASP A 345 -27.65 2.63 -14.67
N GLN A 346 -27.45 2.99 -13.40
CA GLN A 346 -27.92 4.26 -12.85
C GLN A 346 -27.25 5.47 -13.53
N ASN A 347 -25.93 5.46 -13.69
CA ASN A 347 -25.21 6.58 -14.30
C ASN A 347 -25.46 6.67 -15.82
N ALA A 348 -25.57 5.55 -16.52
CA ALA A 348 -25.90 5.52 -17.94
C ALA A 348 -27.32 6.04 -18.21
N GLN A 349 -28.31 5.66 -17.38
CA GLN A 349 -29.67 6.20 -17.49
C GLN A 349 -29.73 7.71 -17.19
N ASN A 350 -28.97 8.19 -16.20
CA ASN A 350 -28.89 9.62 -15.90
C ASN A 350 -28.28 10.40 -17.06
N TYR A 351 -27.21 9.87 -17.66
CA TYR A 351 -26.58 10.44 -18.84
C TYR A 351 -27.55 10.53 -20.01
N GLN A 352 -28.27 9.45 -20.34
CA GLN A 352 -29.30 9.45 -21.39
C GLN A 352 -30.40 10.50 -21.13
N LYS A 353 -30.91 10.60 -19.89
CA LYS A 353 -31.92 11.60 -19.52
C LYS A 353 -31.43 13.03 -19.74
N LEU A 354 -30.18 13.32 -19.40
CA LEU A 354 -29.57 14.64 -19.61
C LEU A 354 -29.42 14.96 -21.11
N LEU A 355 -29.05 13.97 -21.93
CA LEU A 355 -28.90 14.14 -23.38
C LEU A 355 -30.23 14.43 -24.09
N HIS A 356 -31.32 13.82 -23.63
CA HIS A 356 -32.68 14.03 -24.16
C HIS A 356 -33.37 15.28 -23.59
N SER A 357 -32.81 15.92 -22.55
CA SER A 357 -33.41 17.11 -21.95
C SER A 357 -33.26 18.35 -22.85
N SER A 358 -34.32 19.16 -22.95
CA SER A 358 -34.33 20.39 -23.76
C SER A 358 -33.42 21.50 -23.23
N SER A 359 -32.93 21.38 -21.99
CA SER A 359 -32.01 22.31 -21.33
C SER A 359 -30.73 21.55 -20.94
N ARG A 360 -29.85 21.31 -21.91
CA ARG A 360 -28.57 20.65 -21.69
C ARG A 360 -27.69 21.50 -20.78
N ASN A 361 -27.50 21.07 -19.53
CA ASN A 361 -26.53 21.67 -18.62
C ASN A 361 -25.14 21.03 -18.88
N PRO A 362 -24.18 21.74 -19.50
CA PRO A 362 -22.90 21.14 -19.88
C PRO A 362 -22.11 20.58 -18.68
N LEU A 363 -22.20 21.24 -17.53
CA LEU A 363 -21.51 20.80 -16.31
C LEU A 363 -22.04 19.44 -15.82
N GLU A 364 -23.35 19.23 -15.82
CA GLU A 364 -23.95 17.96 -15.39
C GLU A 364 -23.61 16.82 -16.35
N ILE A 365 -23.52 17.12 -17.65
CA ILE A 365 -23.09 16.17 -18.68
C ILE A 365 -21.63 15.75 -18.41
N THR A 366 -20.71 16.70 -18.20
CA THR A 366 -19.31 16.41 -17.88
C THR A 366 -19.16 15.61 -16.59
N VAL A 367 -19.98 15.87 -15.57
CA VAL A 367 -19.99 15.07 -14.34
C VAL A 367 -20.41 13.63 -14.60
N GLN A 368 -21.45 13.39 -15.42
CA GLN A 368 -21.85 12.02 -15.75
C GLN A 368 -20.79 11.31 -16.60
N GLU A 369 -20.20 12.00 -17.57
CA GLU A 369 -19.11 11.45 -18.39
C GLU A 369 -17.91 11.05 -17.53
N GLY A 370 -17.50 11.88 -16.57
CA GLY A 370 -16.42 11.55 -15.63
C GLY A 370 -16.75 10.33 -14.76
N ARG A 371 -18.00 10.19 -14.28
CA ARG A 371 -18.44 9.01 -13.54
C ARG A 371 -18.44 7.75 -14.40
N LEU A 372 -18.91 7.85 -15.64
CA LEU A 372 -18.90 6.74 -16.59
C LEU A 372 -17.48 6.33 -16.95
N ALA A 373 -16.55 7.27 -17.12
CA ALA A 373 -15.13 6.97 -17.34
C ALA A 373 -14.55 6.14 -16.18
N TRP A 374 -14.78 6.54 -14.92
CA TRP A 374 -14.38 5.75 -13.75
C TRP A 374 -15.00 4.34 -13.75
N LEU A 375 -16.30 4.23 -14.05
CA LEU A 375 -16.98 2.94 -14.11
C LEU A 375 -16.40 2.03 -15.20
N VAL A 376 -16.06 2.57 -16.36
CA VAL A 376 -15.40 1.81 -17.43
C VAL A 376 -13.99 1.36 -17.00
N TYR A 377 -13.21 2.21 -16.33
CA TYR A 377 -11.94 1.79 -15.73
C TYR A 377 -12.13 0.69 -14.68
N PHE A 378 -13.16 0.74 -13.83
CA PHE A 378 -13.43 -0.33 -12.88
C PHE A 378 -13.78 -1.64 -13.58
N VAL A 379 -14.67 -1.60 -14.58
CA VAL A 379 -15.06 -2.78 -15.35
C VAL A 379 -13.85 -3.40 -16.06
N GLY A 380 -13.06 -2.62 -16.79
CA GLY A 380 -11.88 -3.18 -17.47
C GLY A 380 -10.84 -3.72 -16.47
N THR A 381 -10.75 -3.17 -15.27
CA THR A 381 -9.84 -3.65 -14.21
C THR A 381 -10.26 -5.02 -13.78
N PHE A 382 -11.52 -5.15 -13.43
CA PHE A 382 -12.02 -6.38 -12.82
C PHE A 382 -12.14 -7.48 -13.84
N VAL A 383 -12.52 -7.18 -15.09
CA VAL A 383 -12.47 -8.13 -16.22
C VAL A 383 -11.01 -8.49 -16.57
N GLY A 384 -10.10 -7.52 -16.51
CA GLY A 384 -8.68 -7.68 -16.84
C GLY A 384 -7.87 -8.49 -15.84
N GLY A 385 -8.10 -8.34 -14.54
CA GLY A 385 -7.27 -8.99 -13.50
C GLY A 385 -7.59 -10.45 -13.24
N ARG A 386 -7.90 -11.19 -14.30
CA ARG A 386 -8.21 -12.62 -14.27
C ARG A 386 -6.99 -13.47 -13.97
N LEU A 387 -7.01 -14.16 -12.83
CA LEU A 387 -6.07 -15.23 -12.55
C LEU A 387 -6.52 -16.48 -13.31
N THR A 388 -5.63 -17.01 -14.15
CA THR A 388 -5.92 -18.10 -15.11
C THR A 388 -6.38 -19.41 -14.47
N TYR A 389 -6.17 -19.60 -13.17
CA TYR A 389 -6.48 -20.83 -12.44
C TYR A 389 -7.76 -20.75 -11.58
N THR A 390 -8.43 -19.60 -11.48
CA THR A 390 -9.67 -19.41 -10.68
C THR A 390 -10.91 -19.13 -11.54
N SER A 391 -10.87 -19.46 -12.83
CA SER A 391 -11.97 -19.22 -13.78
C SER A 391 -13.10 -20.23 -13.59
N THR A 392 -14.27 -19.74 -13.17
CA THR A 392 -15.53 -20.48 -13.21
C THR A 392 -16.41 -19.95 -14.36
N ASP A 393 -17.30 -20.79 -14.88
CA ASP A 393 -18.29 -20.39 -15.89
C ASP A 393 -19.19 -19.24 -15.37
N GLU A 394 -19.41 -19.17 -14.06
CA GLU A 394 -20.15 -18.09 -13.39
C GLU A 394 -19.40 -16.75 -13.47
N HIS A 395 -18.08 -16.74 -13.20
CA HIS A 395 -17.26 -15.54 -13.35
C HIS A 395 -17.25 -15.05 -14.81
N ASP A 396 -17.25 -15.95 -15.80
CA ASP A 396 -17.36 -15.59 -17.21
C ASP A 396 -18.69 -14.92 -17.56
N ALA A 397 -19.79 -15.42 -16.98
CA ALA A 397 -21.10 -14.81 -17.18
C ALA A 397 -21.15 -13.38 -16.62
N MET A 398 -20.58 -13.16 -15.42
CA MET A 398 -20.47 -11.85 -14.80
C MET A 398 -19.61 -10.89 -15.62
N ASP A 399 -18.43 -11.34 -16.08
CA ASP A 399 -17.52 -10.55 -16.91
C ASP A 399 -18.19 -10.15 -18.24
N GLY A 400 -18.93 -11.08 -18.87
CA GLY A 400 -19.71 -10.80 -20.07
C GLY A 400 -20.86 -9.82 -19.84
N GLU A 401 -21.49 -9.85 -18.66
CA GLU A 401 -22.55 -8.93 -18.28
C GLU A 401 -22.02 -7.49 -18.08
N LEU A 402 -20.90 -7.33 -17.38
CA LEU A 402 -20.25 -6.02 -17.21
C LEU A 402 -19.74 -5.47 -18.54
N SER A 403 -19.11 -6.31 -19.36
CA SER A 403 -18.60 -5.94 -20.69
C SER A 403 -19.72 -5.44 -21.61
N CYS A 404 -20.90 -6.07 -21.56
CA CYS A 404 -22.06 -5.65 -22.35
C CYS A 404 -22.43 -4.17 -22.11
N ARG A 405 -22.39 -3.72 -20.86
CA ARG A 405 -22.71 -2.33 -20.50
C ARG A 405 -21.71 -1.33 -21.05
N VAL A 406 -20.43 -1.69 -21.07
CA VAL A 406 -19.38 -0.85 -21.70
C VAL A 406 -19.62 -0.75 -23.21
N PHE A 407 -19.92 -1.85 -23.89
CA PHE A 407 -20.25 -1.80 -25.32
C PHE A 407 -21.53 -1.00 -25.62
N GLN A 408 -22.55 -1.12 -24.78
CA GLN A 408 -23.75 -0.28 -24.87
C GLN A 408 -23.40 1.21 -24.70
N LEU A 409 -22.56 1.56 -23.73
CA LEU A 409 -22.08 2.94 -23.57
C LEU A 409 -21.29 3.44 -24.79
N MET A 410 -20.46 2.59 -25.41
CA MET A 410 -19.77 2.94 -26.65
C MET A 410 -20.76 3.33 -27.75
N SER A 411 -21.80 2.52 -28.00
CA SER A 411 -22.81 2.86 -29.01
C SER A 411 -23.56 4.16 -28.72
N LEU A 412 -23.84 4.45 -27.44
CA LEU A 412 -24.46 5.70 -27.01
C LEU A 412 -23.53 6.91 -27.26
N THR A 413 -22.23 6.75 -27.04
CA THR A 413 -21.23 7.81 -27.23
C THR A 413 -20.95 8.05 -28.72
N ASP A 414 -20.87 6.97 -29.52
CA ASP A 414 -20.63 7.02 -30.97
C ASP A 414 -21.76 7.74 -31.72
N ALA A 415 -23.02 7.54 -31.29
CA ALA A 415 -24.17 8.26 -31.84
C ALA A 415 -24.07 9.79 -31.65
N HIS A 416 -23.19 10.26 -30.77
CA HIS A 416 -23.03 11.66 -30.39
C HIS A 416 -21.66 12.26 -30.72
N LEU A 417 -20.77 11.52 -31.40
CA LEU A 417 -19.44 11.97 -31.86
C LEU A 417 -19.46 13.30 -32.66
N LEU A 418 -20.59 13.62 -33.31
CA LEU A 418 -20.76 14.85 -34.09
C LEU A 418 -21.07 16.10 -33.24
N GLN A 419 -21.41 15.96 -31.95
CA GLN A 419 -21.87 17.07 -31.10
C GLN A 419 -20.95 17.36 -29.91
N SER A 420 -20.37 16.34 -29.28
CA SER A 420 -19.43 16.47 -28.16
C SER A 420 -18.71 15.14 -27.94
N SER A 421 -17.38 15.13 -28.06
CA SER A 421 -16.54 13.99 -27.67
C SER A 421 -15.94 14.29 -26.30
N ASN A 422 -16.06 13.36 -25.36
CA ASN A 422 -15.35 13.40 -24.09
C ASN A 422 -14.18 12.43 -24.12
N GLU A 423 -12.98 13.00 -24.23
CA GLU A 423 -11.71 12.28 -24.27
C GLU A 423 -11.55 11.28 -23.10
N LYS A 424 -12.06 11.58 -21.91
CA LYS A 424 -11.91 10.71 -20.72
C LYS A 424 -12.67 9.40 -20.86
N VAL A 425 -13.87 9.45 -21.44
CA VAL A 425 -14.68 8.25 -21.67
C VAL A 425 -14.04 7.39 -22.76
N GLU A 426 -13.53 8.03 -23.82
CA GLU A 426 -12.82 7.34 -24.91
C GLU A 426 -11.54 6.65 -24.40
N LEU A 427 -10.71 7.33 -23.61
CA LEU A 427 -9.52 6.75 -22.99
C LEU A 427 -9.86 5.58 -22.07
N ALA A 428 -10.94 5.68 -21.29
CA ALA A 428 -11.41 4.59 -20.45
C ALA A 428 -11.87 3.38 -21.29
N ILE A 429 -12.59 3.61 -22.38
CA ILE A 429 -13.02 2.56 -23.32
C ILE A 429 -11.81 1.87 -23.96
N LEU A 430 -10.81 2.62 -24.44
CA LEU A 430 -9.58 2.07 -25.01
C LEU A 430 -8.86 1.18 -24.01
N TRP A 431 -8.79 1.62 -22.76
CA TRP A 431 -8.19 0.86 -21.68
C TRP A 431 -8.98 -0.43 -21.38
N PHE A 432 -10.32 -0.36 -21.33
CA PHE A 432 -11.17 -1.55 -21.22
C PHE A 432 -10.92 -2.54 -22.37
N LEU A 433 -10.86 -2.06 -23.61
CA LEU A 433 -10.64 -2.91 -24.78
C LEU A 433 -9.28 -3.62 -24.73
N ASP A 434 -8.23 -2.95 -24.24
CA ASP A 434 -6.92 -3.58 -24.07
C ASP A 434 -6.95 -4.66 -22.99
N GLN A 435 -7.57 -4.41 -21.83
CA GLN A 435 -7.76 -5.42 -20.78
C GLN A 435 -8.60 -6.60 -21.27
N PHE A 436 -9.72 -6.31 -21.93
CA PHE A 436 -10.62 -7.30 -22.49
C PHE A 436 -9.90 -8.19 -23.51
N ARG A 437 -9.12 -7.58 -24.41
CA ARG A 437 -8.32 -8.30 -25.41
C ARG A 437 -7.29 -9.22 -24.74
N LYS A 438 -6.57 -8.73 -23.74
CA LYS A 438 -5.57 -9.51 -23.00
C LYS A 438 -6.19 -10.75 -22.33
N THR A 439 -7.40 -10.61 -21.78
CA THR A 439 -8.07 -11.71 -21.08
C THR A 439 -8.80 -12.68 -21.99
N TYR A 440 -9.47 -12.21 -23.05
CA TYR A 440 -10.43 -13.03 -23.81
C TYR A 440 -10.08 -13.27 -25.28
N VAL A 441 -9.17 -12.48 -25.86
CA VAL A 441 -8.89 -12.49 -27.31
C VAL A 441 -7.45 -12.91 -27.63
N GLY A 442 -6.50 -12.73 -26.70
CA GLY A 442 -5.09 -13.04 -26.92
C GLY A 442 -4.76 -14.54 -27.10
N ASP A 443 -3.75 -14.83 -27.93
CA ASP A 443 -3.34 -16.18 -28.38
C ASP A 443 -2.86 -17.15 -27.27
N GLN A 444 -2.78 -16.74 -26.00
CA GLN A 444 -2.14 -17.54 -24.94
C GLN A 444 -3.08 -18.36 -24.03
N LEU A 445 -4.40 -18.40 -24.27
CA LEU A 445 -5.32 -19.03 -23.31
C LEU A 445 -6.14 -20.19 -23.89
N GLN A 446 -5.89 -21.38 -23.33
CA GLN A 446 -6.77 -22.55 -23.40
C GLN A 446 -8.06 -22.27 -22.60
N HIS A 447 -9.02 -21.54 -23.17
CA HIS A 447 -10.33 -21.33 -22.54
C HIS A 447 -11.35 -22.41 -22.91
N THR A 448 -12.30 -22.65 -22.01
CA THR A 448 -13.47 -23.49 -22.23
C THR A 448 -14.28 -22.97 -23.43
N PRO A 449 -14.63 -23.82 -24.41
CA PRO A 449 -15.22 -23.39 -25.67
C PRO A 449 -16.58 -22.67 -25.52
N LYS A 450 -17.29 -22.82 -24.39
CA LYS A 450 -18.59 -22.17 -24.16
C LYS A 450 -18.49 -20.69 -23.83
N ALA A 451 -17.53 -20.27 -23.01
CA ALA A 451 -17.30 -18.86 -22.67
C ALA A 451 -16.83 -18.08 -23.91
N GLN A 452 -15.92 -18.67 -24.69
CA GLN A 452 -15.54 -18.15 -26.01
C GLN A 452 -16.74 -18.05 -26.95
N VAL A 453 -17.64 -19.03 -27.01
CA VAL A 453 -18.84 -18.97 -27.88
C VAL A 453 -19.86 -17.95 -27.39
N LEU A 454 -20.07 -17.76 -26.08
CA LEU A 454 -20.97 -16.73 -25.54
C LEU A 454 -20.43 -15.32 -25.79
N ILE A 455 -19.13 -15.13 -25.54
CA ILE A 455 -18.44 -13.84 -25.74
C ILE A 455 -18.27 -13.55 -27.23
N GLN A 456 -17.85 -14.52 -28.05
CA GLN A 456 -17.81 -14.39 -29.50
C GLN A 456 -19.21 -14.24 -30.09
N SER A 457 -20.25 -14.95 -29.64
CA SER A 457 -21.59 -14.74 -30.21
C SER A 457 -22.14 -13.35 -29.89
N ARG A 458 -21.83 -12.78 -28.71
CA ARG A 458 -22.23 -11.42 -28.33
C ARG A 458 -21.37 -10.35 -29.01
N ILE A 459 -20.06 -10.54 -29.11
CA ILE A 459 -19.12 -9.63 -29.81
C ILE A 459 -19.28 -9.71 -31.32
N VAL A 460 -19.46 -10.90 -31.90
CA VAL A 460 -19.74 -11.10 -33.34
C VAL A 460 -21.12 -10.57 -33.67
N LYS A 461 -22.14 -10.74 -32.80
CA LYS A 461 -23.41 -10.00 -32.96
C LYS A 461 -23.18 -8.49 -32.94
N TYR A 462 -22.33 -7.97 -32.06
CA TYR A 462 -22.03 -6.53 -31.98
C TYR A 462 -21.24 -6.01 -33.20
N ILE A 463 -20.22 -6.74 -33.66
CA ILE A 463 -19.43 -6.44 -34.86
C ILE A 463 -20.30 -6.55 -36.11
N LEU A 464 -21.19 -7.55 -36.20
CA LEU A 464 -22.19 -7.67 -37.27
C LEU A 464 -23.24 -6.54 -37.20
N PHE A 465 -23.65 -6.13 -36.00
CA PHE A 465 -24.60 -5.03 -35.80
C PHE A 465 -23.99 -3.68 -36.21
N LEU A 466 -22.70 -3.45 -35.91
CA LEU A 466 -21.95 -2.27 -36.33
C LEU A 466 -21.64 -2.26 -37.84
N THR A 467 -21.54 -3.43 -38.48
CA THR A 467 -21.25 -3.53 -39.93
C THR A 467 -22.51 -3.60 -40.82
N PHE A 468 -23.69 -3.94 -40.27
CA PHE A 468 -24.92 -4.15 -41.06
C PHE A 468 -26.21 -3.60 -40.42
N SER A 469 -26.33 -2.29 -40.14
CA SER A 469 -27.55 -1.46 -40.38
C SER A 469 -27.66 -0.23 -39.47
N PRO A 470 -27.86 0.99 -40.02
CA PRO A 470 -28.23 2.18 -39.25
C PRO A 470 -29.73 2.30 -38.91
N HIS A 471 -30.57 1.32 -39.23
CA HIS A 471 -31.99 1.36 -38.90
C HIS A 471 -32.49 -0.04 -38.53
N ILE A 472 -32.85 -0.24 -37.27
CA ILE A 472 -34.05 -0.97 -36.78
C ILE A 472 -33.98 -0.93 -35.24
N ILE A 473 -34.76 -0.04 -34.65
CA ILE A 473 -35.25 -0.17 -33.28
C ILE A 473 -36.50 -1.02 -33.39
N THR A 474 -36.47 -2.27 -32.94
CA THR A 474 -37.60 -3.01 -32.30
C THR A 474 -37.22 -4.46 -32.03
N ASP A 475 -37.54 -4.90 -30.81
CA ASP A 475 -37.71 -6.28 -30.34
C ASP A 475 -36.49 -7.20 -30.26
N VAL A 476 -35.94 -7.28 -29.05
CA VAL A 476 -35.43 -8.55 -28.51
C VAL A 476 -36.23 -8.87 -27.25
N SER A 477 -37.43 -9.40 -27.48
CA SER A 477 -38.12 -10.24 -26.50
C SER A 477 -37.32 -11.53 -26.32
N LEU A 478 -37.11 -11.85 -25.05
CA LEU A 478 -36.78 -13.15 -24.47
C LEU A 478 -37.17 -14.34 -25.36
N GLU A 479 -36.19 -15.14 -25.77
CA GLU A 479 -36.41 -16.57 -25.98
C GLU A 479 -35.30 -17.34 -25.24
N GLN A 480 -35.77 -18.05 -24.21
CA GLN A 480 -35.09 -19.16 -23.56
C GLN A 480 -35.11 -20.35 -24.53
N ASP A 481 -33.96 -21.00 -24.70
CA ASP A 481 -33.80 -22.46 -24.70
C ASP A 481 -32.31 -22.81 -24.53
#